data_AF-N6TR19-F1
#
_entry.id   AF-N6TR19-F1
#
_cell.length_a   1.000
_cell.length_b   1.000
_cell.length_c   1.000
_cell.angle_alpha   90.00
_cell.angle_beta   90.00
_cell.angle_gamma   90.00
#
_symmetry.space_group_name_H-M   'P 1'
#
loop_
_entity.id
_entity.type
_entity.pdbx_description
1 polymer ?
#
loop_
_entity_poly.entity_id
_entity_poly.type
_entity_poly.pdbx_seq_one_letter_code
_entity_poly.pdbx_strand_id
1 'polypeptide(L)'
;MVALHSMGSPAPPLAQHIGLPTSIPHLPPTPIKSIKKVEEHTRFLIRRLLPIGLFLVAFATVMSILILHMDNTAMKHHQFTLNLSKDLELNSISQDNPQLIMYLREVALFPAIETHHKPLESQEDPTDETEYVLRLLNHKQNGVFVEAGAYSDGRSSKTEVLERRFNWKGLLIQPDPRHYFNLRRHNRLRSQCAHACLSPMPYPREITLHSESDVKINDIYSNSMDNPDWLVIRVKCFPLFSFLLAFNTSTVDYLSLETGGTELQVLETLPFDRVKIEIISVDLKDDKEIGTIKKFLATKKFKYIQKFNYSYIFMMNHVRI
;
A
#
# COMPACT_ATOMS: atom_id res chain seq x y z
N MET A 1 14.70 -98.76 4.66
CA MET A 1 14.03 -100.06 4.49
C MET A 1 14.10 -100.80 5.81
N VAL A 2 13.16 -100.57 6.72
CA VAL A 2 12.91 -101.43 7.90
C VAL A 2 11.41 -101.36 8.16
N ALA A 3 10.80 -102.53 8.18
CA ALA A 3 9.40 -102.77 8.49
C ALA A 3 9.30 -103.53 9.82
N LEU A 4 8.06 -103.58 10.34
CA LEU A 4 7.47 -104.42 11.40
C LEU A 4 7.41 -103.74 12.80
N HIS A 5 6.22 -103.27 13.23
CA HIS A 5 5.09 -104.01 13.88
C HIS A 5 5.53 -104.62 15.23
N SER A 6 4.84 -104.44 16.37
CA SER A 6 3.40 -104.58 16.66
C SER A 6 3.12 -104.23 18.15
N MET A 7 1.83 -104.20 18.53
CA MET A 7 1.20 -104.23 19.87
C MET A 7 0.84 -102.86 20.46
N GLY A 8 -0.40 -102.48 20.75
CA GLY A 8 -1.65 -103.23 20.96
C GLY A 8 -2.11 -103.08 22.42
N SER A 9 -3.14 -102.27 22.70
CA SER A 9 -3.86 -102.21 23.99
C SER A 9 -5.14 -101.33 23.90
N PRO A 10 -6.14 -101.52 24.78
CA PRO A 10 -7.53 -101.82 24.40
C PRO A 10 -8.54 -100.65 24.53
N ALA A 11 -9.78 -100.90 24.11
CA ALA A 11 -10.99 -100.07 24.30
C ALA A 11 -12.05 -100.85 25.14
N PRO A 12 -13.23 -100.30 25.47
CA PRO A 12 -13.65 -99.00 26.04
C PRO A 12 -14.53 -99.21 27.31
N PRO A 13 -15.41 -98.27 27.72
CA PRO A 13 -16.83 -98.57 27.47
C PRO A 13 -17.73 -97.38 27.07
N LEU A 14 -18.84 -97.77 26.45
CA LEU A 14 -19.99 -97.02 25.96
C LEU A 14 -20.92 -96.57 27.10
N ALA A 15 -21.54 -95.39 26.97
CA ALA A 15 -22.83 -95.08 27.61
C ALA A 15 -23.72 -94.21 26.71
N GLN A 16 -24.69 -94.89 26.10
CA GLN A 16 -26.10 -94.53 25.86
C GLN A 16 -26.52 -93.28 25.04
N HIS A 17 -27.27 -93.62 23.98
CA HIS A 17 -28.15 -92.82 23.13
C HIS A 17 -29.28 -92.09 23.88
N ILE A 18 -29.62 -90.86 23.46
CA ILE A 18 -31.00 -90.31 23.50
C ILE A 18 -31.25 -89.53 22.19
N GLY A 19 -32.46 -89.70 21.65
CA GLY A 19 -32.87 -89.41 20.28
C GLY A 19 -33.13 -87.95 19.89
N LEU A 20 -33.20 -87.76 18.57
CA LEU A 20 -33.60 -86.57 17.83
C LEU A 20 -35.11 -86.26 18.00
N PRO A 21 -35.56 -85.02 17.74
CA PRO A 21 -36.53 -84.92 16.64
C PRO A 21 -36.36 -83.67 15.74
N THR A 22 -36.58 -83.90 14.45
CA THR A 22 -36.73 -82.91 13.37
C THR A 22 -38.10 -82.22 13.38
N SER A 23 -38.14 -80.90 13.22
CA SER A 23 -39.32 -80.16 12.75
C SER A 23 -38.92 -79.06 11.76
N ILE A 24 -39.63 -78.99 10.63
CA ILE A 24 -39.48 -77.95 9.59
C ILE A 24 -40.65 -76.95 9.77
N PRO A 25 -40.43 -75.63 9.85
CA PRO A 25 -41.51 -74.66 9.80
C PRO A 25 -41.69 -74.03 8.41
N HIS A 26 -42.95 -73.91 7.98
CA HIS A 26 -43.41 -73.14 6.81
C HIS A 26 -43.14 -71.63 6.99
N LEU A 27 -42.70 -70.94 5.91
CA LEU A 27 -42.56 -69.47 5.85
C LEU A 27 -43.86 -68.77 5.38
N PRO A 28 -44.23 -67.60 5.94
CA PRO A 28 -45.27 -66.72 5.38
C PRO A 28 -44.68 -65.69 4.37
N PRO A 29 -45.48 -65.08 3.48
CA PRO A 29 -44.98 -64.10 2.50
C PRO A 29 -44.68 -62.72 3.13
N THR A 30 -43.59 -62.08 2.69
CA THR A 30 -43.08 -60.79 3.18
C THR A 30 -43.78 -59.55 2.56
N PRO A 31 -43.72 -58.36 3.20
CA PRO A 31 -44.57 -57.21 2.90
C PRO A 31 -43.94 -56.18 1.94
N ILE A 32 -44.48 -56.06 0.72
CA ILE A 32 -43.97 -55.17 -0.36
C ILE A 32 -44.42 -53.69 -0.20
N LYS A 33 -45.44 -53.40 0.63
CA LYS A 33 -46.04 -52.05 0.73
C LYS A 33 -45.25 -51.05 1.58
N SER A 34 -44.46 -51.48 2.55
CA SER A 34 -43.68 -50.59 3.44
C SER A 34 -42.52 -49.91 2.70
N ILE A 35 -41.90 -50.63 1.76
CA ILE A 35 -40.71 -50.18 1.02
C ILE A 35 -41.05 -48.98 0.12
N LYS A 36 -42.20 -48.99 -0.58
CA LYS A 36 -42.61 -47.90 -1.48
C LYS A 36 -42.86 -46.57 -0.74
N LYS A 37 -43.45 -46.63 0.47
CA LYS A 37 -43.77 -45.44 1.27
C LYS A 37 -42.52 -44.79 1.85
N VAL A 38 -41.53 -45.60 2.25
CA VAL A 38 -40.21 -45.11 2.68
C VAL A 38 -39.54 -44.41 1.50
N GLU A 39 -39.51 -45.04 0.33
CA GLU A 39 -38.84 -44.52 -0.87
C GLU A 39 -39.46 -43.18 -1.37
N GLU A 40 -40.77 -43.03 -1.26
CA GLU A 40 -41.48 -41.79 -1.62
C GLU A 40 -41.22 -40.65 -0.62
N HIS A 41 -41.18 -40.96 0.67
CA HIS A 41 -40.80 -40.01 1.72
C HIS A 41 -39.34 -39.56 1.61
N THR A 42 -38.43 -40.48 1.30
CA THR A 42 -37.02 -40.16 1.05
C THR A 42 -36.87 -39.27 -0.19
N ARG A 43 -37.59 -39.55 -1.29
CA ARG A 43 -37.59 -38.68 -2.49
C ARG A 43 -38.14 -37.28 -2.20
N PHE A 44 -39.17 -37.15 -1.36
CA PHE A 44 -39.72 -35.86 -0.94
C PHE A 44 -38.72 -35.07 -0.08
N LEU A 45 -38.07 -35.72 0.90
CA LEU A 45 -37.02 -35.12 1.73
C LEU A 45 -35.82 -34.67 0.89
N ILE A 46 -35.35 -35.51 -0.04
CA ILE A 46 -34.25 -35.18 -0.95
C ILE A 46 -34.63 -33.95 -1.79
N ARG A 47 -35.82 -33.90 -2.39
CA ARG A 47 -36.23 -32.72 -3.19
C ARG A 47 -36.26 -31.41 -2.40
N ARG A 48 -36.55 -31.48 -1.10
CA ARG A 48 -36.66 -30.29 -0.23
C ARG A 48 -35.32 -29.86 0.36
N LEU A 49 -34.43 -30.82 0.66
CA LEU A 49 -33.13 -30.57 1.29
C LEU A 49 -31.99 -30.40 0.29
N LEU A 50 -32.08 -31.00 -0.91
CA LEU A 50 -31.08 -30.89 -1.97
C LEU A 50 -30.79 -29.44 -2.42
N PRO A 51 -31.79 -28.55 -2.64
CA PRO A 51 -31.49 -27.16 -2.98
C PRO A 51 -30.81 -26.40 -1.84
N ILE A 52 -31.15 -26.71 -0.59
CA ILE A 52 -30.52 -26.10 0.60
C ILE A 52 -29.07 -26.60 0.72
N GLY A 53 -28.83 -27.89 0.52
CA GLY A 53 -27.48 -28.47 0.49
C GLY A 53 -26.63 -27.89 -0.64
N LEU A 54 -27.18 -27.76 -1.86
CA LEU A 54 -26.52 -27.11 -2.98
C LEU A 54 -26.18 -25.64 -2.68
N PHE A 55 -27.10 -24.91 -2.07
CA PHE A 55 -26.84 -23.53 -1.66
C PHE A 55 -25.73 -23.43 -0.62
N LEU A 56 -25.73 -24.28 0.41
CA LEU A 56 -24.68 -24.29 1.43
C LEU A 56 -23.32 -24.66 0.86
N VAL A 57 -23.26 -25.63 -0.05
CA VAL A 57 -22.02 -26.01 -0.74
C VAL A 57 -21.54 -24.84 -1.61
N ALA A 58 -22.41 -24.23 -2.42
CA ALA A 58 -22.06 -23.07 -3.23
C ALA A 58 -21.56 -21.90 -2.36
N PHE A 59 -22.27 -21.58 -1.28
CA PHE A 59 -21.87 -20.55 -0.33
C PHE A 59 -20.51 -20.84 0.31
N ALA A 60 -20.30 -22.06 0.79
CA ALA A 60 -19.03 -22.48 1.37
C ALA A 60 -17.89 -22.39 0.35
N THR A 61 -18.10 -22.83 -0.90
CA THR A 61 -17.08 -22.73 -1.96
C THR A 61 -16.73 -21.28 -2.28
N VAL A 62 -17.72 -20.39 -2.40
CA VAL A 62 -17.49 -18.95 -2.65
C VAL A 62 -16.75 -18.31 -1.48
N MET A 63 -17.15 -18.60 -0.23
CA MET A 63 -16.45 -18.11 0.94
C MET A 63 -15.03 -18.63 1.04
N SER A 64 -14.78 -19.92 0.77
CA SER A 64 -13.42 -20.47 0.74
C SER A 64 -12.57 -19.83 -0.35
N ILE A 65 -13.12 -19.60 -1.55
CA ILE A 65 -12.41 -18.88 -2.62
C ILE A 65 -12.08 -17.44 -2.18
N LEU A 66 -13.03 -16.75 -1.54
CA LEU A 66 -12.83 -15.39 -1.03
C LEU A 66 -11.73 -15.36 0.04
N ILE A 67 -11.77 -16.28 1.01
CA ILE A 67 -10.78 -16.40 2.09
C ILE A 67 -9.40 -16.71 1.49
N LEU A 68 -9.30 -17.68 0.58
CA LEU A 68 -8.04 -18.00 -0.10
C LEU A 68 -7.51 -16.83 -0.93
N HIS A 69 -8.39 -16.07 -1.57
CA HIS A 69 -8.01 -14.86 -2.30
C HIS A 69 -7.51 -13.77 -1.35
N MET A 70 -8.19 -13.56 -0.23
CA MET A 70 -7.79 -12.61 0.82
C MET A 70 -6.45 -13.01 1.43
N ASP A 71 -6.27 -14.27 1.81
CA ASP A 71 -5.03 -14.79 2.40
C ASP A 71 -3.87 -14.73 1.39
N ASN A 72 -4.09 -15.10 0.13
CA ASN A 72 -3.06 -15.00 -0.90
C ASN A 72 -2.71 -13.53 -1.18
N THR A 73 -3.69 -12.63 -1.15
CA THR A 73 -3.45 -11.19 -1.27
C THR A 73 -2.64 -10.69 -0.07
N ALA A 74 -3.04 -11.02 1.16
CA ALA A 74 -2.34 -10.67 2.40
C ALA A 74 -0.91 -11.23 2.46
N MET A 75 -0.70 -12.47 2.00
CA MET A 75 0.62 -13.09 1.87
C MET A 75 1.49 -12.35 0.85
N LYS A 76 0.94 -11.99 -0.32
CA LYS A 76 1.65 -11.17 -1.31
C LYS A 76 2.00 -9.78 -0.77
N HIS A 77 1.10 -9.16 0.00
CA HIS A 77 1.36 -7.90 0.68
C HIS A 77 2.49 -8.03 1.70
N HIS A 78 2.42 -9.06 2.55
CA HIS A 78 3.43 -9.29 3.58
C HIS A 78 4.80 -9.56 2.93
N GLN A 79 4.83 -10.40 1.91
CA GLN A 79 6.03 -10.67 1.13
C GLN A 79 6.56 -9.39 0.48
N PHE A 80 5.69 -8.56 -0.12
CA PHE A 80 6.09 -7.28 -0.73
C PHE A 80 6.66 -6.31 0.31
N THR A 81 6.05 -6.20 1.49
CA THR A 81 6.54 -5.37 2.60
C THR A 81 7.91 -5.84 3.12
N LEU A 82 8.11 -7.15 3.22
CA LEU A 82 9.42 -7.75 3.57
C LEU A 82 10.45 -7.55 2.46
N ASN A 83 10.04 -7.59 1.20
CA ASN A 83 10.93 -7.33 0.08
C ASN A 83 11.33 -5.84 0.04
N LEU A 84 10.41 -4.95 0.41
CA LEU A 84 10.69 -3.52 0.56
C LEU A 84 11.54 -3.18 1.79
N SER A 85 11.94 -4.15 2.63
CA SER A 85 12.96 -3.95 3.68
C SER A 85 14.35 -4.44 3.26
N LYS A 86 14.49 -4.99 2.05
CA LYS A 86 15.76 -5.45 1.47
C LYS A 86 16.12 -4.60 0.25
N ASP A 87 17.24 -3.89 0.32
CA ASP A 87 17.68 -2.87 -0.65
C ASP A 87 17.80 -3.34 -2.11
N LEU A 88 17.91 -4.65 -2.36
CA LEU A 88 18.24 -5.23 -3.67
C LEU A 88 17.04 -5.38 -4.64
N GLU A 89 15.78 -5.22 -4.19
CA GLU A 89 14.59 -5.49 -5.02
C GLU A 89 13.87 -4.24 -5.57
N LEU A 90 14.32 -3.04 -5.20
CA LEU A 90 13.59 -1.80 -5.51
C LEU A 90 13.72 -1.36 -6.97
N ASN A 91 14.87 -1.60 -7.60
CA ASN A 91 15.19 -1.09 -8.94
C ASN A 91 14.35 -1.71 -10.07
N SER A 92 13.78 -2.89 -9.85
CA SER A 92 13.00 -3.61 -10.86
C SER A 92 11.51 -3.28 -10.82
N ILE A 93 11.08 -2.46 -9.86
CA ILE A 93 9.68 -2.15 -9.64
C ILE A 93 9.31 -0.90 -10.44
N SER A 94 8.51 -1.08 -11.50
CA SER A 94 7.96 0.03 -12.28
C SER A 94 7.15 1.00 -11.40
N GLN A 95 7.23 2.29 -11.70
CA GLN A 95 6.45 3.34 -11.05
C GLN A 95 4.92 3.16 -11.06
N ASP A 96 4.36 2.33 -11.95
CA ASP A 96 2.94 1.99 -11.97
C ASP A 96 2.63 0.54 -11.54
N ASN A 97 3.58 -0.12 -10.87
CA ASN A 97 3.38 -1.45 -10.31
C ASN A 97 2.21 -1.46 -9.29
N PRO A 98 1.19 -2.33 -9.46
CA PRO A 98 0.02 -2.35 -8.58
C PRO A 98 0.35 -2.61 -7.11
N GLN A 99 1.32 -3.48 -6.82
CA GLN A 99 1.75 -3.80 -5.46
C GLN A 99 2.46 -2.61 -4.80
N LEU A 100 3.25 -1.85 -5.57
CA LEU A 100 3.84 -0.59 -5.10
C LEU A 100 2.77 0.44 -4.76
N ILE A 101 1.81 0.66 -5.67
CA ILE A 101 0.71 1.62 -5.46
C ILE A 101 -0.10 1.26 -4.21
N MET A 102 -0.34 -0.03 -4.03
CA MET A 102 -1.08 -0.58 -2.89
C MET A 102 -0.29 -0.45 -1.58
N TYR A 103 1.02 -0.72 -1.60
CA TYR A 103 1.90 -0.43 -0.46
C TYR A 103 1.87 1.05 -0.09
N LEU A 104 1.97 1.95 -1.08
CA LEU A 104 1.92 3.38 -0.81
C LEU A 104 0.60 3.79 -0.16
N ARG A 105 -0.53 3.27 -0.67
CA ARG A 105 -1.86 3.59 -0.16
C ARG A 105 -2.11 3.07 1.26
N GLU A 106 -1.69 1.85 1.55
CA GLU A 106 -2.01 1.18 2.83
C GLU A 106 -0.95 1.40 3.91
N VAL A 107 0.29 1.73 3.52
CA VAL A 107 1.45 1.74 4.45
C VAL A 107 2.19 3.07 4.46
N ALA A 108 2.35 3.74 3.31
CA ALA A 108 3.19 4.96 3.25
C ALA A 108 2.40 6.27 3.39
N LEU A 109 1.15 6.28 2.94
CA LEU A 109 0.27 7.45 2.99
C LEU A 109 -0.59 7.43 4.25
N PHE A 110 -0.49 8.50 5.03
CA PHE A 110 -1.27 8.70 6.24
C PHE A 110 -2.09 9.98 6.14
N PRO A 111 -3.22 10.11 6.85
CA PRO A 111 -3.82 11.41 7.08
C PRO A 111 -2.79 12.36 7.69
N ALA A 112 -2.72 13.59 7.17
CA ALA A 112 -1.78 14.62 7.64
C ALA A 112 -2.24 15.29 8.95
N ILE A 113 -2.74 14.47 9.88
CA ILE A 113 -3.32 14.86 11.16
C ILE A 113 -2.61 14.08 12.27
N GLU A 114 -2.34 14.76 13.38
CA GLU A 114 -1.92 14.17 14.64
C GLU A 114 -2.96 14.47 15.72
N THR A 115 -3.68 13.44 16.16
CA THR A 115 -4.83 13.56 17.06
C THR A 115 -4.45 13.71 18.52
N HIS A 116 -3.22 13.34 18.90
CA HIS A 116 -2.82 13.27 20.30
C HIS A 116 -2.24 14.58 20.87
N HIS A 117 -2.07 15.61 20.05
CA HIS A 117 -1.45 16.88 20.44
C HIS A 117 -2.30 18.08 20.02
N LYS A 118 -2.14 19.21 20.73
CA LYS A 118 -2.69 20.48 20.27
C LYS A 118 -2.07 20.84 18.90
N PRO A 119 -2.88 21.26 17.91
CA PRO A 119 -2.37 21.69 16.62
C PRO A 119 -1.37 22.83 16.78
N LEU A 120 -0.34 22.84 15.93
CA LEU A 120 0.55 24.00 15.80
C LEU A 120 -0.19 25.17 15.17
N GLU A 121 0.26 26.39 15.46
CA GLU A 121 -0.27 27.59 14.84
C GLU A 121 0.10 27.62 13.35
N SER A 122 -0.92 27.73 12.52
CA SER A 122 -0.79 27.84 11.08
C SER A 122 -0.52 29.28 10.67
N GLN A 123 0.25 29.47 9.59
CA GLN A 123 0.36 30.78 8.94
C GLN A 123 -1.02 31.26 8.46
N GLU A 124 -1.37 32.51 8.76
CA GLU A 124 -2.68 33.09 8.39
C GLU A 124 -2.70 33.60 6.94
N ASP A 125 -1.64 34.32 6.53
CA ASP A 125 -1.56 34.95 5.23
C ASP A 125 -0.73 34.14 4.23
N PRO A 126 -1.12 34.09 2.94
CA PRO A 126 -0.31 33.46 1.91
C PRO A 126 1.02 34.18 1.75
N THR A 127 2.07 33.45 1.38
CA THR A 127 3.31 34.07 0.90
C THR A 127 3.07 34.73 -0.46
N ASP A 128 3.95 35.64 -0.87
CA ASP A 128 3.88 36.28 -2.20
C ASP A 128 3.85 35.24 -3.34
N GLU A 129 4.57 34.13 -3.17
CA GLU A 129 4.58 32.99 -4.09
C GLU A 129 3.19 32.34 -4.15
N THR A 130 2.61 31.97 -3.00
CA THR A 130 1.30 31.33 -2.92
C THR A 130 0.19 32.24 -3.47
N GLU A 131 0.25 33.53 -3.17
CA GLU A 131 -0.68 34.54 -3.70
C GLU A 131 -0.53 34.70 -5.22
N TYR A 132 0.69 34.64 -5.75
CA TYR A 132 0.91 34.65 -7.19
C TYR A 132 0.33 33.40 -7.88
N VAL A 133 0.54 32.21 -7.31
CA VAL A 133 -0.05 30.95 -7.79
C VAL A 133 -1.58 31.02 -7.79
N LEU A 134 -2.18 31.53 -6.71
CA LEU A 134 -3.63 31.73 -6.62
C LEU A 134 -4.15 32.64 -7.74
N ARG A 135 -3.46 33.76 -8.01
CA ARG A 135 -3.83 34.67 -9.10
C ARG A 135 -3.74 34.01 -10.48
N LEU A 136 -2.69 33.23 -10.74
CA LEU A 136 -2.55 32.49 -12.01
C LEU A 136 -3.70 31.50 -12.24
N LEU A 137 -4.25 30.94 -11.16
CA LEU A 137 -5.37 30.00 -11.19
C LEU A 137 -6.74 30.69 -11.00
N ASN A 138 -6.80 32.01 -11.09
CA ASN A 138 -8.03 32.79 -10.86
C ASN A 138 -8.72 32.45 -9.53
N HIS A 139 -7.92 32.29 -8.46
CA HIS A 139 -8.38 31.95 -7.11
C HIS A 139 -9.23 30.69 -7.06
N LYS A 140 -8.85 29.68 -7.86
CA LYS A 140 -9.54 28.39 -7.94
C LYS A 140 -9.83 27.80 -6.55
N GLN A 141 -11.05 27.31 -6.39
CA GLN A 141 -11.51 26.56 -5.22
C GLN A 141 -11.41 25.07 -5.50
N ASN A 142 -11.27 24.25 -4.45
CA ASN A 142 -11.28 22.78 -4.54
C ASN A 142 -10.19 22.21 -5.46
N GLY A 143 -9.02 22.83 -5.51
CA GLY A 143 -7.89 22.33 -6.30
C GLY A 143 -7.16 21.16 -5.65
N VAL A 144 -6.23 20.58 -6.41
CA VAL A 144 -5.32 19.52 -5.95
C VAL A 144 -3.89 20.02 -5.96
N PHE A 145 -3.20 19.91 -4.82
CA PHE A 145 -1.77 20.21 -4.76
C PHE A 145 -0.93 18.98 -4.41
N VAL A 146 0.35 19.03 -4.78
CA VAL A 146 1.40 18.16 -4.24
C VAL A 146 2.56 19.04 -3.80
N GLU A 147 3.05 18.84 -2.57
CA GLU A 147 4.19 19.55 -2.03
C GLU A 147 5.22 18.54 -1.52
N ALA A 148 6.39 18.54 -2.16
CA ALA A 148 7.57 17.84 -1.66
C ALA A 148 8.46 18.82 -0.90
N GLY A 149 8.90 18.43 0.29
CA GLY A 149 9.66 19.30 1.21
C GLY A 149 8.78 20.20 2.07
N ALA A 150 7.51 19.83 2.29
CA ALA A 150 6.58 20.61 3.09
C ALA A 150 7.06 20.74 4.55
N TYR A 151 7.05 21.99 5.06
CA TYR A 151 7.58 22.39 6.37
C TYR A 151 9.08 22.10 6.52
N SER A 152 9.86 23.12 6.90
CA SER A 152 11.27 22.95 7.25
C SER A 152 11.66 23.91 8.37
N ASP A 153 12.90 23.83 8.82
CA ASP A 153 13.43 24.81 9.77
C ASP A 153 13.27 26.22 9.17
N GLY A 154 12.55 27.08 9.90
CA GLY A 154 12.28 28.47 9.51
C GLY A 154 11.33 28.66 8.31
N ARG A 155 10.70 27.60 7.77
CA ARG A 155 9.75 27.71 6.64
C ARG A 155 8.46 26.93 6.88
N SER A 156 7.34 27.59 6.63
CA SER A 156 5.99 27.01 6.61
C SER A 156 5.71 26.32 5.26
N SER A 157 4.59 25.60 5.19
CA SER A 157 4.10 25.01 3.93
C SER A 157 3.53 26.06 2.98
N LYS A 158 3.92 25.99 1.70
CA LYS A 158 3.41 26.86 0.62
C LYS A 158 1.94 26.58 0.30
N THR A 159 1.47 25.38 0.64
CA THR A 159 0.11 24.91 0.34
C THR A 159 -0.83 25.03 1.53
N GLU A 160 -0.33 25.50 2.69
CA GLU A 160 -1.13 25.58 3.92
C GLU A 160 -2.42 26.37 3.71
N VAL A 161 -2.26 27.57 3.16
CA VAL A 161 -3.35 28.50 2.88
C VAL A 161 -4.31 27.98 1.81
N LEU A 162 -3.81 27.24 0.80
CA LEU A 162 -4.65 26.68 -0.27
C LEU A 162 -5.71 25.73 0.29
N GLU A 163 -5.33 24.88 1.23
CA GLU A 163 -6.26 23.96 1.89
C GLU A 163 -7.23 24.69 2.84
N ARG A 164 -6.71 25.59 3.68
CA ARG A 164 -7.49 26.26 4.73
C ARG A 164 -8.51 27.24 4.15
N ARG A 165 -8.11 28.05 3.15
CA ARG A 165 -8.92 29.16 2.62
C ARG A 165 -9.60 28.85 1.30
N PHE A 166 -9.06 27.93 0.50
CA PHE A 166 -9.57 27.63 -0.85
C PHE A 166 -10.14 26.21 -0.99
N ASN A 167 -10.24 25.47 0.12
CA ASN A 167 -10.78 24.12 0.17
C ASN A 167 -10.02 23.09 -0.68
N TRP A 168 -8.72 23.32 -0.93
CA TRP A 168 -7.90 22.38 -1.68
C TRP A 168 -7.64 21.12 -0.87
N LYS A 169 -7.32 20.04 -1.57
CA LYS A 169 -6.79 18.80 -0.98
C LYS A 169 -5.41 18.54 -1.55
N GLY A 170 -4.58 17.79 -0.85
CA GLY A 170 -3.26 17.52 -1.40
C GLY A 170 -2.47 16.41 -0.77
N LEU A 171 -1.29 16.22 -1.36
CA LEU A 171 -0.31 15.26 -0.95
C LEU A 171 0.96 15.98 -0.47
N LEU A 172 1.40 15.64 0.73
CA LEU A 172 2.59 16.20 1.36
C LEU A 172 3.67 15.12 1.49
N ILE A 173 4.89 15.39 1.03
CA ILE A 173 5.99 14.41 1.06
C ILE A 173 7.16 15.05 1.80
N GLN A 174 7.58 14.45 2.92
CA GLN A 174 8.62 15.01 3.77
C GLN A 174 9.58 13.89 4.23
N PRO A 175 10.85 13.90 3.77
CA PRO A 175 11.82 12.88 4.16
C PRO A 175 12.43 13.08 5.55
N ASP A 176 12.63 14.31 6.03
CA ASP A 176 13.20 14.53 7.38
C ASP A 176 12.17 14.16 8.45
N PRO A 177 12.47 13.25 9.39
CA PRO A 177 11.50 12.81 10.39
C PRO A 177 11.05 13.93 11.33
N ARG A 178 11.93 14.87 11.71
CA ARG A 178 11.58 16.01 12.56
C ARG A 178 10.57 16.90 11.84
N HIS A 179 10.83 17.20 10.57
CA HIS A 179 9.90 17.99 9.74
C HIS A 179 8.61 17.24 9.44
N TYR A 180 8.65 15.92 9.26
CA TYR A 180 7.46 15.09 9.06
C TYR A 180 6.54 15.08 10.29
N PHE A 181 7.10 14.92 11.50
CA PHE A 181 6.30 15.01 12.73
C PHE A 181 5.76 16.43 12.96
N ASN A 182 6.53 17.47 12.62
CA ASN A 182 6.05 18.85 12.64
C ASN A 182 4.87 19.06 11.67
N LEU A 183 4.97 18.55 10.45
CA LEU A 183 3.93 18.59 9.42
C LEU A 183 2.62 17.98 9.93
N ARG A 184 2.66 16.77 10.52
CA ARG A 184 1.45 16.11 11.02
C ARG A 184 0.75 16.89 12.13
N ARG A 185 1.48 17.68 12.91
CA ARG A 185 0.92 18.54 13.98
C ARG A 185 0.21 19.80 13.46
N HIS A 186 0.33 20.13 12.17
CA HIS A 186 -0.45 21.21 11.55
C HIS A 186 -1.88 20.77 11.18
N ASN A 187 -2.23 19.49 11.36
CA ASN A 187 -3.58 18.97 11.19
C ASN A 187 -4.25 19.37 9.87
N ARG A 188 -3.59 19.00 8.78
CA ARG A 188 -4.00 19.24 7.39
C ARG A 188 -5.15 18.29 7.04
N LEU A 189 -6.38 18.67 7.42
CA LEU A 189 -7.60 17.87 7.36
C LEU A 189 -7.95 17.29 5.98
N ARG A 190 -7.50 17.92 4.90
CA ARG A 190 -7.77 17.50 3.51
C ARG A 190 -6.52 16.94 2.82
N SER A 191 -5.45 16.73 3.57
CA SER A 191 -4.20 16.23 3.01
C SER A 191 -3.81 14.87 3.54
N GLN A 192 -3.12 14.13 2.70
CA GLN A 192 -2.35 12.95 3.10
C GLN A 192 -0.87 13.31 3.12
N CYS A 193 -0.09 12.67 3.98
CA CYS A 193 1.34 12.84 4.07
C CYS A 193 2.09 11.51 3.98
N ALA A 194 3.31 11.55 3.46
CA ALA A 194 4.25 10.43 3.47
C ALA A 194 5.58 10.84 4.10
N HIS A 195 6.09 10.00 5.00
CA HIS A 195 7.48 10.08 5.47
C HIS A 195 8.38 9.37 4.44
N ALA A 196 8.69 10.10 3.38
CA ALA A 196 9.38 9.59 2.20
C ALA A 196 10.01 10.73 1.40
N CYS A 197 10.87 10.38 0.45
CA CYS A 197 11.38 11.30 -0.59
C CYS A 197 10.77 11.00 -1.96
N LEU A 198 10.97 11.93 -2.90
CA LEU A 198 10.72 11.66 -4.32
C LEU A 198 11.94 10.98 -4.93
N SER A 199 11.72 9.90 -5.68
CA SER A 199 12.79 9.20 -6.39
C SER A 199 13.15 9.99 -7.66
N PRO A 200 14.45 10.28 -7.90
CA PRO A 200 14.92 10.82 -9.18
C PRO A 200 14.93 9.76 -10.29
N MET A 201 14.50 8.53 -9.99
CA MET A 201 14.45 7.40 -10.91
C MET A 201 13.00 6.91 -11.07
N PRO A 202 12.63 6.27 -12.19
CA PRO A 202 11.28 5.75 -12.41
C PRO A 202 10.96 4.47 -11.61
N TYR A 203 11.69 4.24 -10.51
CA TYR A 203 11.55 3.12 -9.59
C TYR A 203 11.87 3.57 -8.15
N PRO A 204 11.37 2.85 -7.13
CA PRO A 204 11.69 3.10 -5.72
C PRO A 204 13.17 2.92 -5.40
N ARG A 205 13.66 3.59 -4.37
CA ARG A 205 15.02 3.37 -3.83
C ARG A 205 15.09 3.74 -2.36
N GLU A 206 16.10 3.25 -1.66
CA GLU A 206 16.45 3.76 -0.33
C GLU A 206 17.65 4.68 -0.43
N ILE A 207 17.66 5.76 0.34
CA ILE A 207 18.79 6.66 0.48
C ILE A 207 19.07 6.91 1.96
N THR A 208 20.30 7.34 2.24
CA THR A 208 20.69 7.84 3.55
C THR A 208 20.58 9.36 3.57
N LEU A 209 19.79 9.89 4.50
CA LEU A 209 19.76 11.32 4.81
C LEU A 209 20.93 11.64 5.73
N HIS A 210 21.75 12.60 5.32
CA HIS A 210 22.76 13.22 6.16
C HIS A 210 22.15 14.48 6.79
N SER A 211 21.99 14.50 8.12
CA SER A 211 21.47 15.68 8.81
C SER A 211 22.53 16.79 8.79
N GLU A 212 22.24 17.92 8.14
CA GLU A 212 23.06 19.15 8.19
C GLU A 212 22.85 19.93 9.50
N SER A 213 22.32 19.31 10.56
CA SER A 213 22.05 20.01 11.82
C SER A 213 23.34 20.30 12.58
N ASP A 214 23.86 21.52 12.41
CA ASP A 214 24.90 22.21 13.18
C ASP A 214 24.55 22.42 14.68
N VAL A 215 23.92 21.44 15.33
CA VAL A 215 23.69 21.53 16.79
C VAL A 215 24.91 20.94 17.49
N LYS A 216 25.93 21.78 17.70
CA LYS A 216 26.94 21.55 18.75
C LYS A 216 26.25 21.68 20.11
N ILE A 217 25.59 20.60 20.56
CA ILE A 217 25.20 20.48 21.96
C ILE A 217 26.51 20.25 22.73
N ASN A 218 26.78 21.15 23.68
CA ASN A 218 27.90 21.04 24.61
C ASN A 218 27.92 19.66 25.31
N ASP A 219 28.82 18.78 24.91
CA ASP A 219 29.40 17.72 25.74
C ASP A 219 30.89 18.08 25.86
N ILE A 220 31.44 18.58 26.98
CA ILE A 220 31.46 18.02 28.33
C ILE A 220 31.32 16.50 28.29
N TYR A 221 32.48 15.85 28.31
CA TYR A 221 32.75 14.40 28.29
C TYR A 221 33.18 13.80 26.94
N SER A 222 34.50 13.80 26.81
CA SER A 222 35.34 12.66 26.48
C SER A 222 36.15 12.80 25.19
N ASN A 223 37.44 12.98 25.41
CA ASN A 223 38.49 12.63 24.47
C ASN A 223 38.33 11.15 24.10
N SER A 224 37.73 10.88 22.95
CA SER A 224 37.99 9.67 22.18
C SER A 224 37.98 10.05 20.71
N MET A 225 39.12 9.85 20.06
CA MET A 225 39.16 9.74 18.61
C MET A 225 38.28 8.53 18.23
N ASP A 226 37.54 8.63 17.12
CA ASP A 226 36.59 7.65 16.55
C ASP A 226 35.11 7.80 16.95
N ASN A 227 34.43 8.86 16.49
CA ASN A 227 32.97 8.97 16.61
C ASN A 227 32.27 9.10 15.25
N PRO A 228 31.70 8.01 14.68
CA PRO A 228 30.92 8.06 13.45
C PRO A 228 29.39 8.02 13.68
N ASP A 229 28.89 8.26 14.89
CA ASP A 229 27.45 8.17 15.20
C ASP A 229 26.71 9.50 15.00
N TRP A 230 26.88 10.12 13.82
CA TRP A 230 25.85 11.03 13.33
C TRP A 230 24.64 10.18 12.93
N LEU A 231 23.43 10.57 13.35
CA LEU A 231 22.21 9.78 13.14
C LEU A 231 21.98 9.50 11.64
N VAL A 232 22.33 8.28 11.21
CA VAL A 232 22.14 7.79 9.83
C VAL A 232 20.66 7.44 9.64
N ILE A 233 19.89 8.33 9.02
CA ILE A 233 18.46 8.09 8.78
C ILE A 233 18.30 7.54 7.36
N ARG A 234 17.84 6.30 7.23
CA ARG A 234 17.46 5.73 5.94
C ARG A 234 16.02 6.08 5.61
N VAL A 235 15.79 6.54 4.39
CA VAL A 235 14.46 6.94 3.91
C VAL A 235 14.20 6.33 2.53
N LYS A 236 12.97 5.90 2.31
CA LYS A 236 12.52 5.38 1.02
C LYS A 236 12.08 6.54 0.14
N CYS A 237 12.58 6.56 -1.09
CA CYS A 237 12.12 7.44 -2.14
C CYS A 237 11.25 6.67 -3.13
N PHE A 238 10.13 7.27 -3.54
CA PHE A 238 9.23 6.68 -4.53
C PHE A 238 9.03 7.64 -5.70
N PRO A 239 8.80 7.13 -6.93
CA PRO A 239 8.48 7.98 -8.07
C PRO A 239 7.23 8.82 -7.78
N LEU A 240 7.25 10.09 -8.19
CA LEU A 240 6.10 10.99 -8.02
C LEU A 240 4.84 10.41 -8.68
N PHE A 241 4.97 9.73 -9.81
CA PHE A 241 3.84 9.10 -10.47
C PHE A 241 3.18 8.00 -9.61
N SER A 242 3.98 7.19 -8.89
CA SER A 242 3.47 6.17 -7.96
C SER A 242 2.64 6.79 -6.84
N PHE A 243 3.11 7.92 -6.30
CA PHE A 243 2.39 8.70 -5.31
C PHE A 243 1.06 9.25 -5.84
N LEU A 244 1.04 9.79 -7.06
CA LEU A 244 -0.19 10.30 -7.69
C LEU A 244 -1.23 9.18 -7.88
N LEU A 245 -0.80 7.99 -8.32
CA LEU A 245 -1.68 6.82 -8.46
C LEU A 245 -2.20 6.34 -7.10
N ALA A 246 -1.34 6.32 -6.07
CA ALA A 246 -1.73 5.93 -4.71
C ALA A 246 -2.75 6.92 -4.12
N PHE A 247 -2.52 8.22 -4.31
CA PHE A 247 -3.42 9.33 -3.96
C PHE A 247 -4.67 9.42 -4.86
N ASN A 248 -4.78 8.54 -5.86
CA ASN A 248 -5.90 8.45 -6.79
C ASN A 248 -6.17 9.75 -7.56
N THR A 249 -5.11 10.38 -8.08
CA THR A 249 -5.23 11.54 -8.98
C THR A 249 -4.31 11.42 -10.20
N SER A 250 -4.74 12.01 -11.30
CA SER A 250 -3.90 12.26 -12.49
C SER A 250 -3.84 13.75 -12.84
N THR A 251 -4.47 14.60 -12.03
CA THR A 251 -4.56 16.04 -12.23
C THR A 251 -4.05 16.76 -10.99
N VAL A 252 -3.10 17.66 -11.17
CA VAL A 252 -2.50 18.47 -10.11
C VAL A 252 -2.56 19.93 -10.54
N ASP A 253 -3.22 20.77 -9.75
CA ASP A 253 -3.32 22.21 -10.03
C ASP A 253 -2.02 22.92 -9.64
N TYR A 254 -1.37 22.48 -8.57
CA TYR A 254 -0.12 23.04 -8.09
C TYR A 254 0.85 21.96 -7.60
N LEU A 255 1.98 21.82 -8.28
CA LEU A 255 3.08 20.96 -7.87
C LEU A 255 4.24 21.82 -7.35
N SER A 256 4.54 21.72 -6.06
CA SER A 256 5.70 22.38 -5.43
C SER A 256 6.79 21.34 -5.17
N LEU A 257 7.94 21.49 -5.85
CA LEU A 257 9.08 20.58 -5.75
C LEU A 257 10.23 21.23 -5.02
N GLU A 258 10.47 20.76 -3.79
CA GLU A 258 11.70 21.00 -3.05
C GLU A 258 12.28 19.65 -2.64
N THR A 259 13.22 19.14 -3.43
CA THR A 259 13.83 17.81 -3.27
C THR A 259 15.30 17.86 -2.88
N GLY A 260 15.86 19.07 -2.74
CA GLY A 260 17.23 19.30 -2.32
C GLY A 260 18.25 19.17 -3.45
N GLY A 261 17.85 19.36 -4.71
CA GLY A 261 18.74 19.31 -5.89
C GLY A 261 18.50 18.14 -6.83
N THR A 262 17.31 17.54 -6.82
CA THR A 262 16.93 16.45 -7.76
C THR A 262 15.66 16.77 -8.55
N GLU A 263 15.27 18.04 -8.59
CA GLU A 263 13.98 18.47 -9.10
C GLU A 263 13.83 18.15 -10.59
N LEU A 264 14.89 18.36 -11.39
CA LEU A 264 14.90 18.02 -12.81
C LEU A 264 14.69 16.52 -13.02
N GLN A 265 15.44 15.68 -12.31
CA GLN A 265 15.39 14.23 -12.45
C GLN A 265 14.01 13.70 -12.08
N VAL A 266 13.41 14.21 -11.00
CA VAL A 266 12.02 13.88 -10.63
C VAL A 266 11.06 14.25 -11.75
N LEU A 267 11.17 15.45 -12.33
CA LEU A 267 10.35 15.88 -13.46
C LEU A 267 10.55 15.00 -14.70
N GLU A 268 11.77 14.54 -14.98
CA GLU A 268 12.08 13.65 -16.11
C GLU A 268 11.40 12.27 -16.00
N THR A 269 11.10 11.80 -14.79
CA THR A 269 10.40 10.53 -14.58
C THR A 269 8.89 10.59 -14.88
N LEU A 270 8.29 11.79 -14.91
CA LEU A 270 6.84 11.95 -15.02
C LEU A 270 6.32 11.61 -16.44
N PRO A 271 5.29 10.75 -16.55
CA PRO A 271 4.58 10.55 -17.81
C PRO A 271 3.58 11.71 -18.05
N PHE A 272 4.05 12.82 -18.63
CA PHE A 272 3.25 14.02 -18.92
C PHE A 272 2.06 13.80 -19.89
N ASP A 273 2.02 12.65 -20.57
CA ASP A 273 0.86 12.20 -21.35
C ASP A 273 -0.27 11.62 -20.47
N ARG A 274 0.08 11.11 -19.28
CA ARG A 274 -0.84 10.50 -18.30
C ARG A 274 -1.16 11.43 -17.13
N VAL A 275 -0.31 12.41 -16.85
CA VAL A 275 -0.46 13.35 -15.73
C VAL A 275 -0.59 14.77 -16.24
N LYS A 276 -1.64 15.47 -15.80
CA LYS A 276 -1.87 16.88 -16.11
C LYS A 276 -1.48 17.73 -14.90
N ILE A 277 -0.56 18.65 -15.11
CA ILE A 277 -0.11 19.59 -14.08
C ILE A 277 -0.31 21.01 -14.62
N GLU A 278 -0.95 21.90 -13.85
CA GLU A 278 -1.22 23.26 -14.30
C GLU A 278 -0.08 24.22 -13.96
N ILE A 279 0.38 24.20 -12.71
CA ILE A 279 1.52 25.02 -12.24
C ILE A 279 2.56 24.13 -11.57
N ILE A 280 3.83 24.35 -11.90
CA ILE A 280 4.98 23.72 -11.27
C ILE A 280 5.84 24.82 -10.65
N SER A 281 6.11 24.70 -9.35
CA SER A 281 7.13 25.47 -8.64
C SER A 281 8.33 24.56 -8.36
N VAL A 282 9.53 25.05 -8.66
CA VAL A 282 10.78 24.32 -8.46
C VAL A 282 11.71 25.16 -7.60
N ASP A 283 12.07 24.66 -6.42
CA ASP A 283 13.04 25.30 -5.52
C ASP A 283 14.46 24.80 -5.82
N LEU A 284 15.37 25.72 -6.14
CA LEU A 284 16.77 25.41 -6.46
C LEU A 284 17.73 26.08 -5.48
N LYS A 285 18.71 25.31 -4.97
CA LYS A 285 19.78 25.86 -4.11
C LYS A 285 20.67 26.86 -4.88
N ASP A 286 20.89 26.64 -6.18
CA ASP A 286 21.59 27.56 -7.05
C ASP A 286 20.99 27.63 -8.46
N ASP A 287 21.33 28.69 -9.20
CA ASP A 287 20.77 28.98 -10.51
C ASP A 287 21.40 28.14 -11.66
N LYS A 288 22.29 27.18 -11.40
CA LYS A 288 23.04 26.49 -12.48
C LYS A 288 22.13 25.61 -13.33
N GLU A 289 21.16 24.95 -12.71
CA GLU A 289 20.29 23.96 -13.40
C GLU A 289 19.06 24.59 -14.06
N ILE A 290 18.73 25.85 -13.75
CA ILE A 290 17.50 26.48 -14.23
C ILE A 290 17.40 26.54 -15.76
N GLY A 291 18.54 26.71 -16.45
CA GLY A 291 18.57 26.72 -17.90
C GLY A 291 18.12 25.39 -18.50
N THR A 292 18.52 24.28 -17.89
CA THR A 292 18.14 22.92 -18.30
C THR A 292 16.69 22.65 -17.97
N ILE A 293 16.23 23.01 -16.77
CA ILE A 293 14.82 22.84 -16.35
C ILE A 293 13.88 23.64 -17.26
N LYS A 294 14.22 24.90 -17.58
CA LYS A 294 13.45 25.73 -18.52
C LYS A 294 13.32 25.07 -19.89
N LYS A 295 14.42 24.53 -20.44
CA LYS A 295 14.40 23.82 -21.72
C LYS A 295 13.55 22.56 -21.67
N PHE A 296 13.73 21.73 -20.63
CA PHE A 296 12.96 20.50 -20.45
C PHE A 296 11.46 20.80 -20.36
N LEU A 297 11.05 21.68 -19.45
CA LEU A 297 9.64 22.04 -19.23
C LEU A 297 9.01 22.71 -20.46
N ALA A 298 9.77 23.47 -21.26
CA ALA A 298 9.28 23.97 -22.55
C ALA A 298 8.91 22.84 -23.52
N THR A 299 9.66 21.72 -23.56
CA THR A 299 9.27 20.55 -24.36
C THR A 299 7.97 19.90 -23.89
N LYS A 300 7.59 20.13 -22.63
CA LYS A 300 6.36 19.67 -22.00
C LYS A 300 5.26 20.73 -22.00
N LYS A 301 5.39 21.77 -22.84
CA LYS A 301 4.44 22.90 -22.99
C LYS A 301 4.30 23.79 -21.76
N PHE A 302 5.26 23.78 -20.85
CA PHE A 302 5.29 24.74 -19.74
C PHE A 302 6.07 25.99 -20.13
N LYS A 303 5.61 27.14 -19.66
CA LYS A 303 6.29 28.43 -19.81
C LYS A 303 6.77 28.89 -18.43
N TYR A 304 8.02 29.36 -18.36
CA TYR A 304 8.52 30.07 -17.17
C TYR A 304 7.78 31.39 -17.00
N ILE A 305 7.31 31.66 -15.78
CA ILE A 305 6.49 32.83 -15.48
C ILE A 305 7.21 33.81 -14.55
N GLN A 306 7.70 33.34 -13.40
CA GLN A 306 8.23 34.21 -12.34
C GLN A 306 9.22 33.47 -11.43
N LYS A 307 10.16 34.20 -10.80
CA LYS A 307 11.05 33.71 -9.73
C LYS A 307 10.68 34.40 -8.40
N PHE A 308 10.69 33.65 -7.31
CA PHE A 308 10.56 34.12 -5.92
C PHE A 308 11.68 33.50 -5.08
N ASN A 309 12.68 34.29 -4.67
CA ASN A 309 13.86 33.78 -3.96
C ASN A 309 14.52 32.60 -4.69
N TYR A 310 14.37 31.37 -4.19
CA TYR A 310 14.91 30.13 -4.76
C TYR A 310 13.88 29.37 -5.62
N SER A 311 12.63 29.80 -5.61
CA SER A 311 11.51 29.18 -6.32
C SER A 311 11.35 29.74 -7.73
N TYR A 312 11.18 28.85 -8.70
CA TYR A 312 10.88 29.17 -10.10
C TYR A 312 9.53 28.59 -10.50
N ILE A 313 8.62 29.46 -10.93
CA ILE A 313 7.26 29.09 -11.31
C ILE A 313 7.14 28.92 -12.82
N PHE A 314 6.51 27.82 -13.19
CA PHE A 314 6.17 27.43 -14.55
C PHE A 314 4.67 27.15 -14.64
N MET A 315 4.06 27.56 -15.76
CA MET A 315 2.63 27.34 -16.01
C MET A 315 2.42 26.63 -17.34
N MET A 316 1.46 25.69 -17.37
CA MET A 316 1.05 24.99 -18.58
C MET A 316 0.54 26.00 -19.62
N ASN A 317 1.06 25.91 -20.84
CA ASN A 317 0.64 26.74 -21.95
C ASN A 317 -0.47 26.04 -22.74
N HIS A 318 -1.70 26.54 -22.59
CA HIS A 318 -2.89 25.99 -23.24
C HIS A 318 -3.07 26.42 -24.70
N VAL A 319 -2.09 27.11 -25.30
CA VAL A 319 -2.16 27.48 -26.73
C VAL A 319 -2.31 26.21 -27.57
N ARG A 320 -3.50 26.05 -28.15
CA ARG A 320 -3.78 25.03 -29.16
C ARG A 320 -3.02 25.44 -30.42
N ILE A 321 -2.01 24.65 -30.78
CA ILE A 321 -1.35 24.74 -32.09
C ILE A 321 -2.27 24.10 -33.12
#